data_AF-A0A2D7JCI3-F1
#
_entry.id   AF-A0A2D7JCI3-F1
#
_cell.length_a   1.000
_cell.length_b   1.000
_cell.length_c   1.000
_cell.angle_alpha   90.00
_cell.angle_beta   90.00
_cell.angle_gamma   90.00
#
_symmetry.space_group_name_H-M   'P 1'
#
loop_
_entity.id
_entity.type
_entity.pdbx_description
1 polymer ?
#
loop_
_entity_poly.entity_id
_entity_poly.type
_entity_poly.pdbx_seq_one_letter_code
_entity_poly.pdbx_strand_id
1 'polypeptide(L)'
;MVQPWRCTLAAAAMTLIVGAPGHGAGSIETTCSNGTDQAVCQVERSDDTWSVTLANGQRLQARRLGRWSRKLEAGATLQSCNVRIDLGDEIVYGLLTISTLKGTTLIWPKGRIEIAALKE
;
A
#
# COMPACT_ATOMS: atom_id res chain seq x y z
N MET A 1 25.46 57.36 37.89
CA MET A 1 25.87 56.68 36.65
C MET A 1 24.65 56.00 36.05
N VAL A 2 24.31 56.42 34.83
CA VAL A 2 23.58 55.76 33.72
C VAL A 2 22.13 55.27 33.86
N GLN A 3 21.39 55.69 32.83
CA GLN A 3 20.01 55.54 32.37
C GLN A 3 19.39 54.13 32.29
N PRO A 4 18.05 54.07 32.08
CA PRO A 4 17.21 52.86 32.08
C PRO A 4 17.12 52.22 30.68
N TRP A 5 17.07 50.89 30.61
CA TRP A 5 16.72 50.17 29.38
C TRP A 5 15.60 49.16 29.65
N ARG A 6 14.49 49.40 28.97
CA ARG A 6 13.42 48.43 28.71
C ARG A 6 14.02 47.32 27.85
N CYS A 7 14.01 46.08 28.33
CA CYS A 7 14.14 44.91 27.47
C CYS A 7 12.86 44.09 27.59
N THR A 8 11.96 44.37 26.66
CA THR A 8 10.81 43.55 26.29
C THR A 8 11.29 42.13 25.98
N LEU A 9 10.82 41.13 26.72
CA LEU A 9 10.96 39.73 26.31
C LEU A 9 9.57 39.20 25.98
N ALA A 10 9.31 39.20 24.67
CA ALA A 10 8.21 38.48 24.05
C ALA A 10 8.41 36.97 24.33
N ALA A 11 7.61 36.40 25.22
CA ALA A 11 7.53 34.96 25.38
C ALA A 11 6.66 34.42 24.24
N ALA A 12 7.34 33.93 23.20
CA ALA A 12 6.74 33.27 22.07
C ALA A 12 5.90 32.08 22.53
N ALA A 13 4.65 32.01 22.06
CA ALA A 13 3.81 30.84 22.17
C ALA A 13 4.53 29.67 21.47
N MET A 14 5.11 28.77 22.26
CA MET A 14 5.55 27.47 21.76
C MET A 14 4.32 26.68 21.36
N THR A 15 3.98 26.74 20.08
CA THR A 15 3.03 25.84 19.45
C THR A 15 3.59 24.43 19.58
N LEU A 16 3.00 23.63 20.47
CA LEU A 16 3.17 22.19 20.51
C LEU A 16 2.72 21.65 19.15
N ILE A 17 3.66 21.37 18.26
CA ILE A 17 3.41 20.54 17.10
C ILE A 17 3.17 19.14 17.64
N VAL A 18 1.90 18.80 17.86
CA VAL A 18 1.47 17.41 17.98
C VAL A 18 1.72 16.78 16.62
N GLY A 19 2.91 16.21 16.45
CA GLY A 19 3.20 15.32 15.33
C GLY A 19 2.27 14.11 15.48
N ALA A 20 1.15 14.13 14.76
CA ALA A 20 0.37 12.93 14.57
C ALA A 20 1.29 11.85 13.98
N PRO A 21 1.34 10.62 14.52
CA PRO A 21 2.01 9.54 13.85
C PRO A 21 1.13 9.14 12.66
N GLY A 22 1.30 9.85 11.54
CA GLY A 22 0.81 9.38 10.26
C GLY A 22 1.62 8.15 9.89
N HIS A 23 1.16 6.97 10.29
CA HIS A 23 1.48 5.73 9.60
C HIS A 23 0.89 5.86 8.19
N GLY A 24 1.60 6.56 7.31
CA GLY A 24 1.23 6.67 5.92
C GLY A 24 1.33 5.28 5.32
N ALA A 25 0.19 4.63 5.11
CA ALA A 25 0.11 3.56 4.13
C ALA A 25 0.68 4.13 2.83
N GLY A 26 1.86 3.64 2.42
CA GLY A 26 2.52 4.12 1.21
C GLY A 26 1.59 3.92 0.03
N SER A 27 1.22 5.02 -0.62
CA SER A 27 0.48 4.99 -1.88
C SER A 27 1.48 5.09 -3.03
N ILE A 28 1.41 4.15 -3.97
CA ILE A 28 2.31 4.05 -5.11
C ILE A 28 1.48 4.04 -6.38
N GLU A 29 1.73 5.01 -7.27
CA GLU A 29 1.20 4.97 -8.63
C GLU A 29 2.08 4.09 -9.52
N THR A 30 1.48 3.15 -10.23
CA THR A 30 2.20 2.19 -11.07
C THR A 30 1.32 1.64 -12.19
N THR A 31 1.84 0.71 -12.99
CA THR A 31 1.08 -0.01 -14.02
C THR A 31 0.58 -1.33 -13.47
N CYS A 32 -0.73 -1.53 -13.55
CA CYS A 32 -1.41 -2.79 -13.28
C CYS A 32 -1.79 -3.46 -14.61
N SER A 33 -1.74 -4.79 -14.66
CA SER A 33 -2.26 -5.57 -15.79
C SER A 33 -3.23 -6.64 -15.32
N ASN A 34 -4.24 -6.95 -16.13
CA ASN A 34 -5.10 -8.12 -15.93
C ASN A 34 -4.70 -9.32 -16.82
N GLY A 35 -3.55 -9.23 -17.50
CA GLY A 35 -3.05 -10.20 -18.49
C GLY A 35 -3.48 -9.90 -19.94
N THR A 36 -4.49 -9.05 -20.15
CA THR A 36 -4.97 -8.61 -21.48
C THR A 36 -4.70 -7.12 -21.71
N ASP A 37 -4.97 -6.31 -20.68
CA ASP A 37 -4.86 -4.87 -20.70
C ASP A 37 -3.86 -4.39 -19.65
N GLN A 38 -3.36 -3.17 -19.85
CA GLN A 38 -2.51 -2.46 -18.90
C GLN A 38 -3.11 -1.08 -18.64
N ALA A 39 -3.14 -0.69 -17.36
CA ALA A 39 -3.65 0.61 -16.95
C ALA A 39 -2.83 1.16 -15.79
N VAL A 40 -2.81 2.48 -15.68
CA VAL A 40 -2.29 3.15 -14.47
C VAL A 40 -3.21 2.81 -13.30
N CYS A 41 -2.60 2.50 -12.16
CA CYS A 41 -3.29 2.18 -10.93
C CYS A 41 -2.54 2.76 -9.73
N GLN A 42 -3.30 3.09 -8.69
CA GLN A 42 -2.77 3.47 -7.39
C GLN A 42 -2.87 2.28 -6.43
N VAL A 43 -1.76 1.93 -5.81
CA VAL A 43 -1.67 0.81 -4.87
C VAL A 43 -1.38 1.33 -3.48
N GLU A 44 -2.24 1.00 -2.52
CA GLU A 44 -2.06 1.30 -1.11
C GLU A 44 -1.88 0.00 -0.33
N ARG A 45 -0.79 -0.10 0.44
CA ARG A 45 -0.48 -1.29 1.22
C ARG A 45 -0.41 -0.99 2.71
N SER A 46 -0.98 -1.89 3.49
CA SER A 46 -0.79 -2.03 4.95
C SER A 46 -0.42 -3.47 5.28
N ASP A 47 -0.20 -3.80 6.55
CA ASP A 47 0.28 -5.14 6.95
C ASP A 47 -0.67 -6.27 6.51
N ASP A 48 -1.99 -6.02 6.63
CA ASP A 48 -3.04 -7.01 6.34
C ASP A 48 -3.90 -6.68 5.12
N THR A 49 -3.74 -5.49 4.53
CA THR A 49 -4.66 -4.98 3.51
C THR A 49 -3.90 -4.41 2.33
N TRP A 50 -4.38 -4.73 1.15
CA TRP A 50 -3.93 -4.19 -0.12
C TRP A 50 -5.13 -3.56 -0.81
N SER A 51 -4.98 -2.33 -1.26
CA SER A 51 -5.98 -1.67 -2.10
C SER A 51 -5.37 -1.31 -3.44
N VAL A 52 -6.10 -1.58 -4.52
CA VAL A 52 -5.72 -1.20 -5.88
C VAL A 52 -6.86 -0.36 -6.43
N THR A 53 -6.56 0.88 -6.81
CA THR A 53 -7.51 1.77 -7.48
C THR A 53 -7.08 1.92 -8.93
N LEU A 54 -7.91 1.48 -9.87
CA LEU A 54 -7.67 1.58 -11.30
C LEU A 54 -7.98 3.01 -11.79
N ALA A 55 -7.43 3.40 -12.95
CA ALA A 55 -7.67 4.71 -13.54
C ALA A 55 -9.15 5.05 -13.80
N ASN A 56 -10.01 4.04 -13.97
CA ASN A 56 -11.46 4.22 -14.12
C ASN A 56 -12.20 4.45 -12.79
N GLY A 57 -11.48 4.57 -11.67
CA GLY A 57 -12.02 4.75 -10.32
C GLY A 57 -12.45 3.45 -9.62
N GLN A 58 -12.38 2.30 -10.29
CA GLN A 58 -12.69 1.02 -9.68
C GLN A 58 -11.64 0.67 -8.62
N ARG A 59 -12.10 0.37 -7.40
CA ARG A 59 -11.26 -0.01 -6.27
C ARG A 59 -11.44 -1.49 -5.95
N LEU A 60 -10.33 -2.20 -5.84
CA LEU A 60 -10.26 -3.55 -5.32
C LEU A 60 -9.57 -3.52 -3.96
N GLN A 61 -10.11 -4.23 -2.98
CA GLN A 61 -9.51 -4.34 -1.66
C GLN A 61 -9.30 -5.79 -1.27
N ALA A 62 -8.04 -6.21 -1.15
CA ALA A 62 -7.66 -7.53 -0.69
C ALA A 62 -7.25 -7.48 0.79
N ARG A 63 -7.87 -8.32 1.62
CA ARG A 63 -7.51 -8.52 3.03
C ARG A 63 -6.91 -9.89 3.22
N ARG A 64 -5.73 -9.96 3.82
CA ARG A 64 -5.01 -11.20 4.16
C ARG A 64 -5.83 -12.07 5.11
N LEU A 65 -5.90 -13.36 4.79
CA LEU A 65 -6.55 -14.40 5.57
C LEU A 65 -5.52 -15.43 6.04
N GLY A 66 -4.72 -15.03 7.03
CA GLY A 66 -3.74 -15.91 7.68
C GLY A 66 -2.30 -15.58 7.39
N ARG A 67 -1.43 -16.59 7.51
CA ARG A 67 0.03 -16.41 7.46
C ARG A 67 0.56 -16.41 6.03
N TRP A 68 1.66 -15.70 5.83
CA TRP A 68 2.47 -15.82 4.62
C TRP A 68 3.12 -17.20 4.55
N SER A 69 2.92 -17.88 3.42
CA SER A 69 3.75 -19.00 3.00
C SER A 69 4.91 -18.45 2.18
N ARG A 70 6.15 -18.79 2.56
CA ARG A 70 7.37 -18.37 1.87
C ARG A 70 8.08 -19.59 1.30
N LYS A 71 8.44 -19.55 0.02
CA LYS A 71 9.28 -20.56 -0.64
C LYS A 71 10.32 -19.91 -1.53
N LEU A 72 11.44 -20.61 -1.74
CA LEU A 72 12.41 -20.27 -2.76
C LEU A 72 12.10 -21.12 -4.00
N GLU A 73 11.86 -20.47 -5.14
CA GLU A 73 11.53 -21.14 -6.39
C GLU A 73 12.33 -20.52 -7.53
N ALA A 74 13.11 -21.33 -8.26
CA ALA A 74 13.93 -20.89 -9.39
C ALA A 74 14.80 -19.63 -9.10
N GLY A 75 15.36 -19.53 -7.88
CA GLY A 75 16.17 -18.37 -7.46
C GLY A 75 15.36 -17.13 -7.07
N ALA A 76 14.03 -17.19 -7.07
CA ALA A 76 13.15 -16.14 -6.58
C ALA A 76 12.58 -16.49 -5.21
N THR A 77 12.47 -15.50 -4.32
CA THR A 77 11.61 -15.65 -3.15
C THR A 77 10.17 -15.45 -3.60
N LEU A 78 9.31 -16.40 -3.25
CA LEU A 78 7.87 -16.30 -3.44
C LEU A 78 7.19 -16.28 -2.07
N GLN A 79 6.42 -15.23 -1.82
CA GLN A 79 5.49 -15.14 -0.70
C GLN A 79 4.08 -15.28 -1.22
N SER A 80 3.24 -16.06 -0.54
CA SER A 80 1.83 -16.22 -0.91
C SER A 80 0.94 -16.27 0.32
N CYS A 81 -0.27 -15.72 0.22
CA CYS A 81 -1.29 -15.83 1.27
C CYS A 81 -2.70 -15.82 0.66
N ASN A 82 -3.63 -16.47 1.35
CA ASN A 82 -5.05 -16.38 1.01
C ASN A 82 -5.56 -14.99 1.33
N VAL A 83 -6.47 -14.49 0.51
CA VAL A 83 -7.05 -13.16 0.67
C VAL A 83 -8.56 -13.19 0.42
N ARG A 84 -9.29 -12.36 1.17
CA ARG A 84 -10.66 -11.95 0.85
C ARG A 84 -10.56 -10.69 0.01
N ILE A 85 -11.11 -10.71 -1.20
CA ILE A 85 -11.03 -9.59 -2.14
C ILE A 85 -12.43 -9.02 -2.32
N ASP A 86 -12.56 -7.74 -2.05
CA ASP A 86 -13.73 -6.93 -2.36
C ASP A 86 -13.55 -6.32 -3.75
N LEU A 87 -14.43 -6.67 -4.68
CA LEU A 87 -14.44 -6.16 -6.07
C LEU A 87 -15.37 -4.94 -6.24
N GLY A 88 -15.99 -4.46 -5.16
CA GLY A 88 -17.02 -3.42 -5.17
C GLY A 88 -18.44 -3.98 -5.25
N ASP A 89 -18.72 -4.89 -6.19
CA ASP A 89 -20.05 -5.52 -6.36
C ASP A 89 -20.15 -6.90 -5.69
N GLU A 90 -19.02 -7.63 -5.62
CA GLU A 90 -18.95 -8.95 -5.00
C GLU A 90 -17.70 -9.11 -4.13
N ILE A 91 -17.77 -10.07 -3.22
CA ILE A 91 -16.63 -10.51 -2.40
C ILE A 91 -16.21 -11.89 -2.87
N VAL A 92 -14.94 -12.03 -3.24
CA VAL A 92 -14.34 -13.29 -3.68
C VAL A 92 -13.17 -13.68 -2.79
N TYR A 93 -12.76 -14.95 -2.90
CA TYR A 93 -11.57 -15.45 -2.23
C TYR A 93 -10.49 -15.74 -3.27
N GLY A 94 -9.26 -15.38 -2.95
CA GLY A 94 -8.16 -15.45 -3.88
C GLY A 94 -6.81 -15.65 -3.20
N LEU A 95 -5.77 -15.47 -3.99
CA LEU A 95 -4.38 -15.58 -3.59
C LEU A 95 -3.66 -14.28 -3.89
N LEU A 96 -2.95 -13.75 -2.90
CA LEU A 96 -1.96 -12.70 -3.09
C LEU A 96 -0.59 -13.34 -3.11
N THR A 97 0.17 -13.08 -4.17
CA THR A 97 1.52 -13.61 -4.40
C THR A 97 2.49 -12.46 -4.60
N ILE A 98 3.65 -12.51 -3.97
CA ILE A 98 4.71 -11.51 -4.09
C ILE A 98 6.00 -12.25 -4.47
N SER A 99 6.63 -11.84 -5.56
CA SER A 99 7.85 -12.44 -6.09
C SER A 99 8.94 -11.38 -6.25
N THR A 100 10.17 -11.72 -5.83
CA THR A 100 11.36 -10.89 -6.09
C THR A 100 11.62 -10.68 -7.59
N LEU A 101 11.18 -11.61 -8.45
CA LEU A 101 11.40 -11.54 -9.89
C LEU A 101 10.18 -10.99 -10.63
N LYS A 102 9.00 -11.57 -10.38
CA LYS A 102 7.78 -11.30 -11.17
C LYS A 102 6.95 -10.13 -10.63
N GLY A 103 7.18 -9.69 -9.40
CA GLY A 103 6.35 -8.67 -8.75
C GLY A 103 5.17 -9.27 -8.00
N THR A 104 4.15 -8.45 -7.79
CA THR A 104 2.97 -8.80 -7.02
C THR A 104 1.84 -9.23 -7.94
N THR A 105 1.11 -10.28 -7.56
CA THR A 105 -0.06 -10.75 -8.28
C THR A 105 -1.19 -11.04 -7.32
N LEU A 106 -2.35 -10.48 -7.59
CA LEU A 106 -3.62 -10.83 -6.96
C LEU A 106 -4.42 -11.71 -7.93
N ILE A 107 -4.87 -12.89 -7.51
CA ILE A 107 -5.58 -13.86 -8.37
C ILE A 107 -6.86 -14.31 -7.67
N TRP A 108 -7.96 -14.40 -8.40
CA TRP A 108 -9.24 -14.95 -7.95
C TRP A 108 -9.92 -15.72 -9.09
N PRO A 109 -11.03 -16.46 -8.85
CA PRO A 109 -11.58 -17.40 -9.83
C PRO A 109 -11.88 -16.83 -11.21
N LYS A 110 -12.22 -15.54 -11.30
CA LYS A 110 -12.63 -14.87 -12.54
C LYS A 110 -11.64 -13.81 -13.03
N GLY A 111 -10.50 -13.64 -12.37
CA GLY A 111 -9.62 -12.53 -12.71
C GLY A 111 -8.29 -12.51 -11.99
N ARG A 112 -7.46 -11.57 -12.42
CA ARG A 112 -6.14 -11.31 -11.84
C ARG A 112 -5.74 -9.86 -12.01
N ILE A 113 -4.87 -9.40 -11.14
CA ILE A 113 -4.14 -8.15 -11.26
C ILE A 113 -2.65 -8.42 -11.00
N GLU A 114 -1.82 -8.01 -11.93
CA GLU A 114 -0.37 -8.13 -11.92
C GLU A 114 0.24 -6.73 -11.79
N ILE A 115 1.16 -6.59 -10.83
CA ILE A 115 1.83 -5.34 -10.49
C ILE A 115 3.32 -5.63 -10.46
N ALA A 116 3.95 -5.57 -11.63
CA ALA A 116 5.35 -5.99 -11.81
C ALA A 116 6.34 -5.13 -11.01
N ALA A 117 6.00 -3.85 -10.75
CA ALA A 117 6.87 -2.93 -10.01
C ALA A 117 6.95 -3.24 -8.51
N LEU A 118 5.97 -3.94 -7.94
CA LEU A 118 5.91 -4.24 -6.50
C LEU A 118 6.54 -5.61 -6.23
N LYS A 119 7.80 -5.60 -5.80
CA LYS A 119 8.63 -6.78 -5.51
C LYS A 119 9.13 -6.72 -4.07
N GLU A 120 9.33 -7.88 -3.45
CA GLU A 120 9.95 -8.08 -2.13
C GLU A 120 10.83 -9.30 -2.13
#